data_AF-A0A6P1XYV0-F1
#
_entry.id   AF-A0A6P1XYV0-F1
#
_cell.length_a   1.000
_cell.length_b   1.000
_cell.length_c   1.000
_cell.angle_alpha   90.00
_cell.angle_beta   90.00
_cell.angle_gamma   90.00
#
_symmetry.space_group_name_H-M   'P 1'
#
loop_
_entity.id
_entity.type
_entity.pdbx_description
1 polymer ?
#
loop_
_entity_poly.entity_id
_entity_poly.type
_entity_poly.pdbx_seq_one_letter_code
_entity_poly.pdbx_strand_id
1 'polypeptide(L)' 'MAFSIRLTEAERAIANSYAKLHSVSLGEAFKNALFEKIEDEYDITVAAEAYQEYVSTGKKSRPFSELKKELGL' A
#
# COMPACT_ATOMS: atom_id res chain seq x y z
N MET A 1 13.87 18.02 1.29
CA MET A 1 12.81 18.54 2.19
C MET A 1 12.91 17.76 3.49
N ALA A 2 12.94 18.44 4.64
CA ALA A 2 13.08 17.77 5.94
C ALA A 2 11.82 18.01 6.77
N PHE A 3 11.28 16.96 7.38
CA PHE A 3 10.15 17.00 8.30
C PHE A 3 10.63 16.49 9.66
N SER A 4 10.14 17.09 10.73
CA SER A 4 10.49 16.73 12.11
C SER A 4 9.27 16.15 12.80
N ILE A 5 9.43 14.96 13.37
CA ILE A 5 8.39 14.26 14.12
C ILE A 5 8.84 14.20 15.58
N ARG A 6 7.98 14.66 16.49
CA ARG A 6 8.22 14.52 17.92
C ARG A 6 7.77 13.13 18.36
N LEU A 7 8.67 12.42 19.03
CA LEU A 7 8.42 11.10 19.60
C LEU A 7 8.68 11.16 21.10
N THR A 8 7.87 10.46 21.87
CA THR A 8 8.19 10.08 23.24
C THR A 8 9.38 9.12 23.25
N GLU A 9 9.99 8.92 24.42
CA GLU A 9 11.10 7.97 24.56
C GLU A 9 10.69 6.54 24.20
N ALA A 10 9.47 6.13 24.58
CA ALA A 10 8.93 4.81 24.29
C ALA A 10 8.72 4.58 22.78
N GLU A 11 8.08 5.53 22.08
CA GLU A 11 7.88 5.46 20.63
C GLU A 11 9.22 5.40 19.90
N ARG A 12 10.19 6.21 20.34
CA ARG A 12 11.54 6.22 19.77
C ARG A 12 12.25 4.88 19.97
N ALA A 13 12.11 4.25 21.14
CA ALA A 13 12.71 2.96 21.43
C ALA A 13 12.15 1.85 20.52
N ILE A 14 10.83 1.85 20.28
CA ILE A 14 10.16 0.91 19.38
C ILE A 14 10.62 1.14 17.94
N ALA A 15 10.54 2.38 17.46
CA ALA A 15 10.88 2.71 16.08
C ALA A 15 12.37 2.45 15.77
N ASN A 16 13.27 2.69 16.73
CA ASN A 16 14.68 2.32 16.60
C ASN A 16 14.90 0.81 16.56
N SER A 17 14.17 0.04 17.37
CA SER A 17 14.26 -1.43 17.35
C SER A 17 13.80 -2.00 16.02
N TYR A 18 12.70 -1.47 15.46
CA TYR A 18 12.22 -1.80 14.13
C TYR A 18 13.28 -1.48 13.05
N ALA A 19 13.77 -0.24 13.01
CA ALA A 19 14.76 0.18 12.03
C ALA A 19 16.04 -0.68 12.08
N LYS A 20 16.52 -1.02 13.29
CA LYS A 20 17.65 -1.93 13.49
C LYS A 20 17.38 -3.35 12.97
N LEU A 21 16.21 -3.91 13.27
CA LEU A 21 15.83 -5.26 12.82
C LEU A 21 15.79 -5.34 11.29
N HIS A 22 15.34 -4.28 10.64
CA HIS A 22 15.26 -4.18 9.18
C HIS A 22 16.53 -3.60 8.53
N SER A 23 17.58 -3.30 9.30
CA SER A 23 18.84 -2.72 8.81
C SER A 23 18.66 -1.42 7.99
N VAL A 24 17.66 -0.61 8.34
CA VAL A 24 17.36 0.68 7.68
C VAL A 24 17.51 1.84 8.66
N SER A 25 17.58 3.07 8.13
CA SER A 25 17.54 4.25 8.99
C SER A 25 16.14 4.49 9.55
N LEU A 26 16.04 5.20 10.68
CA LEU A 26 14.75 5.56 11.27
C LEU A 26 13.87 6.37 10.29
N GLY A 27 14.48 7.30 9.56
CA GLY A 27 13.78 8.11 8.56
C GLY A 27 13.29 7.29 7.37
N GLU A 28 14.05 6.28 6.95
CA GLU A 28 13.66 5.35 5.89
C GLU A 28 12.53 4.43 6.33
N ALA A 29 12.58 3.91 7.56
CA ALA A 29 11.47 3.16 8.14
C ALA A 29 10.17 3.97 8.14
N PHE A 30 10.21 5.23 8.56
CA PHE A 30 9.03 6.13 8.52
C PHE A 30 8.57 6.43 7.10
N LYS A 31 9.50 6.64 6.16
CA LYS A 31 9.16 6.89 4.76
C LYS A 31 8.45 5.69 4.15
N ASN A 32 8.99 4.49 4.35
CA ASN A 32 8.43 3.26 3.81
C ASN A 32 7.05 3.00 4.41
N ALA A 33 6.90 3.10 5.73
CA ALA A 33 5.61 2.93 6.40
C ALA A 33 4.53 3.92 5.91
N LEU A 34 4.93 5.16 5.58
CA LEU A 34 4.00 6.14 5.03
C LEU A 34 3.54 5.75 3.62
N PHE A 35 4.46 5.34 2.75
CA PHE A 35 4.10 4.95 1.38
C PHE A 35 3.32 3.64 1.34
N GLU A 36 3.68 2.67 2.18
CA GLU A 36 2.92 1.42 2.35
C GLU A 36 1.47 1.70 2.74
N LYS A 37 1.24 2.61 3.70
CA LYS A 37 -0.12 3.00 4.08
C LYS A 37 -0.88 3.70 2.94
N ILE A 38 -0.20 4.54 2.16
CA ILE A 38 -0.83 5.20 1.00
C ILE A 38 -1.20 4.17 -0.07
N GLU A 39 -0.32 3.21 -0.33
CA GLU A 39 -0.54 2.11 -1.26
C GLU A 39 -1.72 1.24 -0.82
N ASP A 40 -1.78 0.85 0.45
CA ASP A 40 -2.89 0.09 1.02
C ASP A 40 -4.24 0.81 0.83
N GLU A 41 -4.31 2.11 1.14
CA GLU A 41 -5.52 2.91 0.97
C GLU A 41 -5.95 3.03 -0.50
N TYR A 42 -4.98 3.16 -1.40
CA TYR A 42 -5.22 3.17 -2.84
C TYR A 42 -5.73 1.81 -3.34
N ASP A 43 -5.07 0.72 -2.98
CA ASP A 43 -5.43 -0.64 -3.37
C ASP A 43 -6.83 -1.03 -2.89
N ILE A 44 -7.18 -0.68 -1.66
CA ILE A 44 -8.54 -0.89 -1.12
C ILE A 44 -9.57 -0.14 -1.97
N THR A 45 -9.27 1.09 -2.36
CA THR A 45 -10.18 1.92 -3.16
C THR A 45 -10.38 1.31 -4.55
N VAL A 46 -9.30 0.96 -5.24
CA VAL A 46 -9.35 0.33 -6.57
C VAL A 46 -10.08 -1.01 -6.52
N ALA A 47 -9.82 -1.83 -5.49
CA ALA A 47 -10.52 -3.10 -5.31
C ALA A 47 -12.03 -2.91 -5.09
N ALA A 48 -12.42 -1.89 -4.31
CA ALA A 48 -13.83 -1.58 -4.09
C ALA A 48 -14.52 -1.13 -5.37
N GLU A 49 -13.88 -0.28 -6.18
CA GLU A 49 -14.39 0.15 -7.49
C GLU A 49 -14.58 -1.04 -8.45
N ALA A 50 -13.55 -1.86 -8.61
CA ALA A 50 -13.59 -3.05 -9.45
C ALA A 50 -14.69 -4.04 -9.00
N TYR A 51 -14.88 -4.18 -7.68
CA TYR A 51 -15.95 -5.02 -7.14
C TYR A 51 -17.33 -4.44 -7.42
N GLN A 52 -17.52 -3.12 -7.28
CA GLN A 52 -18.79 -2.47 -7.62
C GLN A 52 -19.12 -2.61 -9.11
N GLU A 53 -18.14 -2.45 -10.00
CA GLU A 53 -18.31 -2.69 -11.43
C GLU A 53 -18.73 -4.14 -11.71
N TYR A 54 -18.06 -5.11 -11.10
CA TYR A 54 -18.42 -6.52 -11.22
C TYR A 54 -19.84 -6.82 -10.74
N VAL A 55 -20.28 -6.23 -9.62
CA VAL A 55 -21.64 -6.39 -9.12
C VAL A 55 -22.67 -5.74 -10.04
N SER A 56 -22.42 -4.51 -10.50
CA SER A 56 -23.32 -3.75 -11.39
C SER A 56 -23.47 -4.37 -12.78
N THR A 57 -22.45 -5.05 -13.29
CA THR A 57 -22.49 -5.80 -14.56
C THR A 57 -23.20 -7.16 -14.44
N GLY A 58 -23.78 -7.45 -13.27
CA GLY A 58 -24.53 -8.68 -13.01
C GLY A 58 -23.62 -9.88 -12.75
N LYS A 59 -22.40 -9.65 -12.24
CA LYS A 59 -21.43 -10.68 -11.87
C LYS A 59 -20.96 -11.55 -13.03
N LYS A 60 -20.99 -11.00 -14.24
CA LYS A 60 -20.62 -11.71 -15.46
C LYS A 60 -19.11 -11.89 -15.53
N SER A 61 -18.68 -13.12 -15.67
CA SER A 61 -17.28 -13.43 -15.99
C SER A 61 -17.01 -13.18 -17.47
N ARG A 62 -15.81 -12.72 -17.80
CA ARG A 62 -15.31 -12.63 -19.18
C ARG A 62 -14.19 -13.65 -19.43
N PRO A 63 -14.04 -14.15 -20.67
CA PRO A 63 -12.95 -15.06 -21.02
C PRO A 63 -11.57 -14.45 -20.74
N PHE A 64 -10.63 -15.26 -20.26
CA PHE A 64 -9.24 -14.84 -20.04
C PHE A 64 -8.54 -14.36 -21.33
N SER A 65 -9.00 -14.83 -22.49
CA SER A 65 -8.51 -14.37 -23.81
C SER A 65 -8.78 -12.89 -24.07
N GLU A 66 -9.84 -12.31 -23.51
CA GLU A 66 -10.12 -10.88 -23.63
C GLU A 66 -9.15 -10.06 -22.78
N LEU A 67 -8.89 -10.49 -21.55
CA LEU A 67 -7.89 -9.87 -20.68
C LEU A 67 -6.48 -9.89 -21.30
N LYS A 68 -6.09 -10.99 -21.92
CA LYS A 68 -4.80 -11.09 -22.64
C LYS A 68 -4.67 -10.03 -23.74
N LYS A 69 -5.72 -9.84 -24.55
CA LYS A 69 -5.74 -8.81 -25.60
C LYS A 69 -5.61 -7.40 -25.03
N GLU A 70 -6.28 -7.11 -23.91
CA GLU A 70 -6.19 -5.80 -23.22
C GLU A 70 -4.79 -5.52 -22.68
N LEU A 71 -4.10 -6.55 -22.18
CA LEU A 71 -2.75 -6.44 -21.62
C LEU A 71 -1.63 -6.56 -22.67
N GLY A 72 -1.95 -6.84 -23.94
CA GLY A 72 -0.97 -7.05 -25.00
C GLY A 72 -0.15 -8.33 -24.85
N LEU A 73 -0.73 -9.37 -24.21
CA LEU A 73 -0.11 -10.67 -23.93
C LEU A 73 -0.61 -11.80 -24.84
#